data_AF-A0A7D5RM55-F1
#
_entry.id   AF-A0A7D5RM55-F1
#
_cell.length_a   1.000
_cell.length_b   1.000
_cell.length_c   1.000
_cell.angle_alpha   90.00
_cell.angle_beta   90.00
_cell.angle_gamma   90.00
#
_symmetry.space_group_name_H-M   'P 1'
#
loop_
_entity.id
_entity.type
_entity.pdbx_description
1 polymer ?
#
loop_
_entity_poly.entity_id
_entity_poly.type
_entity_poly.pdbx_seq_one_letter_code
_entity_poly.pdbx_strand_id
1 'polypeptide(L)'
;MDDYYPFGLTFNSYNRENSTPNQYLYNGKERQDELNLGWDDYGWRMYQSEIGRWNRIDDKADKYYSLSPFNFVANNPIIFVDNKGQDIIVIGSGGYNKSVANAFVEYVKTPEEPCF
;
A
#
# COMPACT_ATOMS: atom_id res chain seq x y z
N MET A 1 -9.34 14.76 11.58
CA MET A 1 -9.56 14.26 10.20
C MET A 1 -8.25 14.48 9.52
N ASP A 2 -7.64 13.38 9.10
CA ASP A 2 -6.25 13.37 8.71
C ASP A 2 -6.16 13.34 7.19
N ASP A 3 -5.30 14.19 6.65
CA ASP A 3 -4.98 14.20 5.24
C ASP A 3 -3.70 13.41 5.02
N TYR A 4 -3.63 12.70 3.90
CA TYR A 4 -2.49 11.85 3.57
C TYR A 4 -1.92 12.22 2.22
N TYR A 5 -0.60 12.18 2.11
CA TYR A 5 0.07 12.04 0.83
C TYR A 5 -0.37 10.74 0.13
N PRO A 6 -0.19 10.60 -1.19
CA PRO A 6 -0.65 9.43 -1.92
C PRO A 6 -0.17 8.09 -1.34
N PHE A 7 1.03 8.05 -0.79
CA PHE A 7 1.63 6.86 -0.18
C PHE A 7 1.36 6.73 1.33
N GLY A 8 0.41 7.47 1.90
CA GLY A 8 -0.04 7.26 3.28
C GLY A 8 0.73 8.03 4.36
N LEU A 9 1.76 8.80 3.98
CA LEU A 9 2.39 9.73 4.92
C LEU A 9 1.38 10.81 5.34
N THR A 10 1.24 11.03 6.64
CA THR A 10 0.31 12.02 7.19
C THR A 10 0.77 13.43 6.79
N PHE A 11 -0.09 14.17 6.09
CA PHE A 11 0.16 15.55 5.67
C PHE A 11 -0.10 16.55 6.81
N ASN A 12 -1.20 16.35 7.53
CA ASN A 12 -1.65 17.21 8.62
C ASN A 12 -1.84 16.37 9.89
N SER A 13 -1.24 16.79 11.01
CA SER A 13 -1.41 16.16 12.33
C SER A 13 -2.15 17.10 13.29
N TYR A 14 -3.39 17.45 12.94
CA TYR A 14 -4.23 18.22 13.86
C TYR A 14 -4.72 17.31 14.99
N ASN A 15 -4.14 17.47 16.19
CA ASN A 15 -4.62 16.82 17.40
C ASN A 15 -5.35 17.84 18.29
N ARG A 16 -6.58 17.51 18.70
CA ARG A 16 -7.33 18.31 19.66
C ARG A 16 -6.80 18.03 21.06
N GLU A 17 -6.62 19.06 21.89
CA GLU A 17 -6.25 18.87 23.29
C GLU A 17 -7.25 17.94 24.01
N ASN A 18 -6.71 16.97 24.75
CA ASN A 18 -7.46 15.90 25.45
C ASN A 18 -8.21 14.89 24.55
N SER A 19 -7.90 14.80 23.25
CA SER A 19 -8.42 13.69 22.43
C SER A 19 -7.58 12.43 22.56
N THR A 20 -8.23 11.27 22.56
CA THR A 20 -7.55 9.98 22.38
C THR A 20 -7.02 9.90 20.95
N PRO A 21 -5.72 9.61 20.74
CA PRO A 21 -5.16 9.48 19.40
C PRO A 21 -5.81 8.31 18.66
N ASN A 22 -6.16 8.53 17.39
CA ASN A 22 -6.68 7.47 16.53
C ASN A 22 -5.51 6.63 15.99
N GLN A 23 -5.53 5.33 16.26
CA GLN A 23 -4.50 4.40 15.80
C GLN A 23 -4.79 3.87 14.39
N TYR A 24 -6.04 3.92 13.92
CA TYR A 24 -6.41 3.44 12.59
C TYR A 24 -6.40 4.60 11.59
N LEU A 25 -5.34 4.67 10.80
CA LEU A 25 -5.04 5.80 9.93
C LEU A 25 -5.24 5.43 8.45
N TYR A 26 -4.17 5.49 7.65
CA TYR A 26 -4.19 5.28 6.22
C TYR A 26 -4.73 3.88 5.85
N ASN A 27 -5.64 3.80 4.87
CA ASN A 27 -6.34 2.58 4.47
C ASN A 27 -7.03 1.82 5.64
N GLY A 28 -7.34 2.50 6.74
CA GLY A 28 -7.90 1.90 7.95
C GLY A 28 -6.94 0.93 8.65
N LYS A 29 -5.63 1.10 8.44
CA LYS A 29 -4.58 0.28 9.05
C LYS A 29 -4.08 0.88 10.34
N GLU A 30 -3.71 -0.01 11.25
CA GLU A 30 -3.22 0.38 12.57
C GLU A 30 -1.78 0.86 12.46
N ARG A 31 -1.54 2.07 12.93
CA ARG A 31 -0.22 2.67 13.03
C ARG A 31 0.46 2.19 14.32
N GLN A 32 1.62 1.55 14.19
CA GLN A 32 2.47 1.16 15.31
C GLN A 32 3.42 2.31 15.66
N ASP A 33 3.21 2.90 16.83
CA ASP A 33 3.96 4.07 17.34
C ASP A 33 4.94 3.71 18.46
N GLU A 34 5.01 2.45 18.92
CA GLU A 34 5.83 1.99 20.05
C GLU A 34 7.33 2.26 19.86
N LEU A 35 7.79 2.18 18.61
CA LEU A 35 9.19 2.40 18.23
C LEU A 35 9.41 3.72 17.49
N ASN A 36 8.39 4.60 17.44
CA ASN A 36 8.39 5.83 16.63
C ASN A 36 8.76 5.60 15.15
N LEU A 37 8.51 4.40 14.62
CA LEU A 37 8.81 4.06 13.24
C LEU A 37 7.70 4.53 12.28
N GLY A 38 6.49 4.73 12.81
CA GLY A 38 5.35 5.17 12.02
C GLY A 38 4.91 4.14 10.98
N TRP A 39 5.04 2.84 11.29
CA TRP A 39 4.70 1.76 10.35
C TRP A 39 3.24 1.35 10.51
N ASP A 40 2.59 1.06 9.38
CA ASP A 40 1.20 0.60 9.38
C ASP A 40 1.13 -0.93 9.27
N ASP A 41 0.34 -1.57 10.13
CA ASP A 41 0.15 -3.03 10.12
C ASP A 41 -0.91 -3.45 9.10
N TYR A 42 -0.47 -4.19 8.08
CA TYR A 42 -1.33 -4.77 7.05
C TYR A 42 -1.63 -6.27 7.29
N GLY A 43 -1.06 -6.87 8.33
CA GLY A 43 -1.19 -8.27 8.72
C GLY A 43 0.02 -9.10 8.32
N TRP A 44 0.24 -9.30 7.01
CA TRP A 44 1.37 -10.12 6.53
C TRP A 44 2.69 -9.35 6.41
N ARG A 45 2.61 -8.01 6.35
CA ARG A 45 3.74 -7.10 6.20
C ARG A 45 3.45 -5.80 6.94
N MET A 46 4.51 -5.12 7.37
CA MET A 46 4.41 -3.74 7.85
C MET A 46 4.71 -2.79 6.70
N TYR A 47 3.91 -1.74 6.57
CA TYR A 47 4.06 -0.74 5.54
C TYR A 47 4.80 0.48 6.05
N GLN A 48 5.74 0.98 5.25
CA GLN A 48 6.52 2.17 5.55
C GLN A 48 6.02 3.33 4.70
N SER A 49 5.10 4.11 5.27
CA SER A 49 4.49 5.27 4.62
C SER A 49 5.51 6.36 4.22
N GLU A 50 6.63 6.48 4.93
CA GLU A 50 7.69 7.46 4.64
C GLU A 50 8.38 7.22 3.28
N ILE A 51 8.67 5.97 2.94
CA ILE A 51 9.34 5.60 1.67
C ILE A 51 8.40 4.95 0.65
N GLY A 52 7.16 4.65 1.05
CA GLY A 52 6.15 4.03 0.20
C GLY A 52 6.48 2.58 -0.17
N ARG A 53 7.03 1.79 0.76
CA ARG A 53 7.48 0.40 0.53
C ARG A 53 7.10 -0.54 1.67
N TRP A 54 7.16 -1.84 1.39
CA TRP A 54 7.07 -2.86 2.43
C TRP A 54 8.37 -2.97 3.22
N ASN A 55 8.25 -3.31 4.51
CA ASN A 55 9.41 -3.54 5.37
C ASN A 55 10.13 -4.87 5.11
N ARG A 56 9.49 -5.80 4.38
CA ARG A 56 9.98 -7.15 4.08
C ARG A 56 9.59 -7.58 2.67
N ILE A 57 10.32 -8.58 2.15
CA ILE A 57 10.04 -9.25 0.87
C ILE A 57 8.60 -9.80 0.90
N ASP A 58 7.86 -9.60 -0.19
CA ASP A 58 6.55 -10.22 -0.41
C ASP A 58 6.68 -11.75 -0.49
N ASP A 59 5.93 -12.49 0.32
CA ASP A 59 5.88 -13.95 0.24
C ASP A 59 5.30 -14.41 -1.12
N LYS A 60 4.56 -13.54 -1.82
CA LYS A 60 4.05 -13.73 -3.18
C LYS A 60 4.84 -12.94 -4.23
N ALA A 61 6.09 -12.57 -3.96
CA ALA A 61 6.92 -11.84 -4.93
C ALA A 61 7.00 -12.56 -6.28
N ASP A 62 7.05 -13.90 -6.28
CA ASP A 62 7.08 -14.72 -7.50
C ASP A 62 5.83 -14.57 -8.37
N LYS A 63 4.72 -14.05 -7.83
CA LYS A 63 3.51 -13.77 -8.59
C LYS A 63 3.61 -12.46 -9.37
N TYR A 64 4.50 -11.55 -9.01
CA TYR A 64 4.60 -10.20 -9.55
C TYR A 64 5.98 -9.96 -10.18
N TYR A 65 6.26 -10.66 -11.28
CA TYR A 65 7.58 -10.73 -11.90
C TYR A 65 8.20 -9.37 -12.25
N SER A 66 7.39 -8.41 -12.71
CA SER A 66 7.88 -7.08 -13.10
C SER A 66 7.93 -6.07 -11.96
N LEU A 67 7.61 -6.48 -10.72
CA LEU A 67 7.66 -5.63 -9.54
C LEU A 67 8.78 -6.05 -8.60
N SER A 68 9.38 -5.06 -7.93
CA SER A 68 10.30 -5.32 -6.81
C SER A 68 9.57 -6.07 -5.69
N PRO A 69 10.22 -7.00 -4.97
CA PRO A 69 9.62 -7.69 -3.83
C PRO A 69 9.18 -6.78 -2.67
N PHE A 70 9.62 -5.52 -2.66
CA PHE A 70 9.25 -4.51 -1.66
C PHE A 70 8.23 -3.49 -2.19
N ASN A 71 7.69 -3.69 -3.39
CA ASN A 71 6.80 -2.74 -4.05
C ASN A 71 5.44 -2.63 -3.34
N PHE A 72 5.02 -1.39 -3.04
CA PHE A 72 3.68 -1.12 -2.56
C PHE A 72 2.73 -0.84 -3.73
N VAL A 73 1.72 -1.69 -3.90
CA VAL A 73 0.55 -1.52 -4.80
C VAL A 73 0.90 -1.02 -6.21
N ALA A 74 1.92 -1.61 -6.83
CA ALA A 74 2.45 -1.25 -8.15
C ALA A 74 2.78 0.25 -8.32
N ASN A 75 3.21 0.91 -7.24
CA ASN A 75 3.46 2.36 -7.16
C ASN A 75 2.25 3.24 -7.51
N ASN A 76 1.02 2.72 -7.43
CA ASN A 76 -0.18 3.51 -7.69
C ASN A 76 -1.23 3.35 -6.57
N PRO A 77 -0.96 3.92 -5.38
CA PRO A 77 -1.83 3.81 -4.20
C PRO A 77 -3.15 4.60 -4.31
N ILE A 78 -3.34 5.34 -5.40
CA ILE A 78 -4.60 6.05 -5.69
C ILE A 78 -5.64 5.07 -6.26
N ILE A 79 -5.18 4.09 -7.06
CA ILE A 79 -6.04 3.14 -7.79
C ILE A 79 -6.03 1.77 -7.11
N PHE A 80 -4.92 1.41 -6.47
CA PHE A 80 -4.69 0.08 -5.93
C PHE A 80 -4.53 0.11 -4.42
N VAL A 81 -5.07 -0.91 -3.76
CA VAL A 81 -4.96 -1.14 -2.31
C VAL A 81 -4.54 -2.58 -2.06
N ASP A 82 -3.80 -2.81 -0.98
CA ASP A 82 -3.53 -4.14 -0.47
C ASP A 82 -4.25 -4.33 0.88
N ASN A 83 -5.25 -5.20 0.95
CA ASN A 83 -6.04 -5.34 2.18
C ASN A 83 -5.33 -6.15 3.26
N LYS A 84 -4.39 -7.02 2.89
CA LYS A 84 -3.74 -7.97 3.82
C LYS A 84 -2.21 -7.90 3.76
N GLY A 85 -1.63 -7.01 2.97
CA GLY A 85 -0.21 -7.02 2.71
C GLY A 85 0.21 -8.23 1.89
N GLN A 86 -0.58 -8.67 0.91
CA GLN A 86 -0.26 -9.80 0.04
C GLN A 86 -0.68 -9.64 -1.42
N ASP A 87 -1.69 -8.83 -1.72
CA ASP A 87 -2.30 -8.80 -3.05
C ASP A 87 -2.71 -7.39 -3.46
N ILE A 88 -2.46 -7.06 -4.72
CA ILE A 88 -2.88 -5.80 -5.32
C ILE A 88 -4.35 -5.90 -5.72
N ILE A 89 -5.19 -5.07 -5.11
CA ILE A 89 -6.63 -5.02 -5.34
C ILE A 89 -6.98 -3.70 -6.01
N VAL A 90 -7.76 -3.77 -7.08
CA VAL A 90 -8.33 -2.59 -7.74
C VAL A 90 -9.59 -2.15 -7.00
N ILE A 91 -9.51 -0.98 -6.34
CA ILE A 91 -10.67 -0.31 -5.76
C ILE A 91 -11.42 0.45 -6.87
N GLY A 92 -12.75 0.30 -6.90
CA GLY A 92 -13.57 0.75 -8.03
C GLY A 92 -14.15 2.17 -7.89
N SER A 93 -14.18 2.87 -9.03
CA SER A 93 -15.14 3.91 -9.42
C SER A 93 -14.89 5.38 -9.01
N GLY A 94 -13.65 5.85 -9.08
CA GLY A 94 -13.35 7.27 -9.25
C GLY A 94 -13.05 7.64 -10.72
N GLY A 95 -13.97 7.39 -11.66
CA GLY A 95 -13.77 7.70 -13.09
C GLY A 95 -12.75 6.83 -13.85
N TYR A 96 -11.98 5.97 -13.18
CA TYR A 96 -11.02 5.07 -13.79
C TYR A 96 -11.68 3.84 -14.45
N ASN A 97 -11.18 3.44 -15.61
CA ASN A 97 -11.61 2.22 -16.29
C ASN A 97 -11.07 0.99 -15.54
N LYS A 98 -11.94 0.34 -14.76
CA LYS A 98 -11.60 -0.84 -13.96
C LYS A 98 -11.03 -1.99 -14.80
N SER A 99 -11.48 -2.16 -16.05
CA SER A 99 -10.96 -3.19 -16.95
C SER A 99 -9.51 -2.93 -17.34
N VAL A 100 -9.13 -1.67 -17.58
CA VAL A 100 -7.75 -1.28 -17.86
C VAL A 100 -6.86 -1.48 -16.63
N ALA A 101 -7.33 -1.06 -15.45
CA ALA A 101 -6.60 -1.25 -14.20
C ALA A 101 -6.38 -2.74 -13.88
N ASN A 102 -7.40 -3.57 -14.08
CA ASN A 102 -7.27 -5.03 -13.96
C ASN A 102 -6.29 -5.61 -14.98
N ALA A 103 -6.34 -5.15 -16.24
CA ALA A 103 -5.40 -5.60 -17.27
C ALA A 103 -3.94 -5.27 -16.90
N PHE A 104 -3.69 -4.10 -16.30
CA PHE A 104 -2.37 -3.77 -15.76
C PHE A 104 -1.96 -4.69 -14.61
N VAL A 105 -2.86 -4.96 -13.66
CA VAL A 105 -2.58 -5.90 -12.55
C VAL A 105 -2.33 -7.32 -13.06
N GLU A 106 -2.96 -7.75 -14.15
CA GLU A 106 -2.64 -9.02 -14.79
C GLU A 106 -1.31 -8.99 -15.54
N TYR A 107 -0.99 -7.90 -16.24
CA TYR A 107 0.28 -7.72 -16.92
C TYR A 107 1.47 -7.81 -15.95
N VAL A 108 1.39 -7.21 -14.76
CA VAL A 108 2.50 -7.32 -13.79
C VAL A 108 2.70 -8.74 -13.24
N LYS A 109 1.73 -9.64 -13.44
CA LYS A 109 1.84 -11.05 -13.07
C LYS A 109 2.32 -11.94 -14.21
N THR A 110 2.43 -11.42 -15.44
CA THR A 110 2.94 -12.22 -16.54
C THR A 110 4.45 -12.40 -16.38
N PRO A 111 4.97 -13.64 -16.48
CA PRO A 111 6.41 -13.84 -16.52
C PRO A 111 6.98 -13.12 -17.73
N GLU A 112 8.13 -12.48 -17.56
CA GLU A 112 8.88 -11.92 -18.69
C GLU A 112 9.25 -13.06 -19.64
N GLU A 113 9.15 -12.83 -20.95
CA GLU A 113 9.64 -13.82 -21.91
C GLU A 113 11.13 -14.07 -21.62
N PRO A 114 11.57 -15.35 -21.58
CA PRO A 114 12.98 -15.64 -21.39
C PRO A 114 13.78 -14.93 -22.49
N CYS A 115 14.76 -14.13 -22.09
CA CYS A 115 15.74 -13.56 -23.00
C CYS A 115 16.42 -14.72 -23.76
N PHE A 116 16.14 -14.83 -25.05
CA PHE A 116 16.78 -15.77 -25.97
C PHE A 116 18.01 -15.15 -26.62
#